data_AF-A0A8F5BWQ8-F1
#
_entry.id   AF-A0A8F5BWQ8-F1
#
_cell.length_a   1.000
_cell.length_b   1.000
_cell.length_c   1.000
_cell.angle_alpha   90.00
_cell.angle_beta   90.00
_cell.angle_gamma   90.00
#
_symmetry.space_group_name_H-M   'P 1'
#
loop_
_entity.id
_entity.type
_entity.pdbx_description
1 polymer ?
#
loop_
_entity_poly.entity_id
_entity_poly.type
_entity_poly.pdbx_seq_one_letter_code
_entity_poly.pdbx_strand_id
1 'polypeptide(L)'
;MAEEGTKVSAQQSDKLLRKELTLLDMSFLGLGAIIGSGWLFASLAAASVAGPSAVLAWIIGGILIMFVGLAYAELGSAIPRTGGIVRYPHYTHGSYAGYILGFLYLLSAMTVPAIEAEAAITYISSINSYMGSLLTTTADGVTILTLPGIGLATLLLIVFFFINYFGIKVLGKTNTGITFWKLI
;
A
#
# COMPACT_ATOMS: atom_id res chain seq x y z
N MET A 1 8.88 -9.00 33.59
CA MET A 1 8.10 -10.25 33.42
C MET A 1 7.17 -10.22 32.20
N ALA A 2 6.36 -9.16 31.97
CA ALA A 2 5.52 -9.07 30.77
C ALA A 2 6.30 -8.91 29.44
N GLU A 3 7.39 -8.13 29.43
CA GLU A 3 8.21 -7.93 28.21
C GLU A 3 8.96 -9.18 27.75
N GLU A 4 9.42 -10.04 28.66
CA GLU A 4 10.06 -11.31 28.31
C GLU A 4 9.05 -12.28 27.67
N GLY A 5 7.82 -12.35 28.19
CA GLY A 5 6.76 -13.16 27.59
C GLY A 5 6.43 -12.75 26.15
N THR A 6 6.34 -11.45 25.87
CA THR A 6 6.08 -10.93 24.52
C THR A 6 7.25 -11.20 23.56
N LYS A 7 8.50 -11.08 24.02
CA LYS A 7 9.70 -11.38 23.23
C LYS A 7 9.79 -12.87 22.85
N VAL A 8 9.45 -13.78 23.76
CA VAL A 8 9.45 -15.24 23.52
C VAL A 8 8.37 -15.63 22.50
N SER A 9 7.17 -15.06 22.60
CA SER A 9 6.07 -15.31 21.66
C SER A 9 6.38 -14.83 20.23
N ALA A 10 6.96 -13.63 20.09
CA ALA A 10 7.35 -13.09 18.78
C ALA A 10 8.45 -13.92 18.08
N GLN A 11 9.44 -14.39 18.85
CA GLN A 11 10.50 -15.26 18.32
C GLN A 11 9.98 -16.62 17.88
N GLN A 12 8.98 -17.18 18.56
CA GLN A 12 8.33 -18.43 18.17
C GLN A 12 7.55 -18.26 16.86
N SER A 13 6.82 -17.16 16.69
CA SER A 13 6.07 -16.86 15.45
C SER A 13 6.99 -16.72 14.23
N ASP A 14 8.11 -15.99 14.37
CA ASP A 14 9.07 -15.81 13.27
C ASP A 14 9.70 -17.14 12.80
N LYS A 15 9.83 -18.13 13.70
CA LYS A 15 10.37 -19.46 13.36
C LYS A 15 9.42 -20.30 12.49
N LEU A 16 8.13 -19.96 12.45
CA LEU A 16 7.13 -20.65 11.63
C LEU A 16 7.16 -20.18 10.17
N LEU A 17 7.86 -19.09 9.86
CA LEU A 17 7.94 -18.52 8.52
C LEU A 17 9.00 -19.23 7.66
N ARG A 18 8.63 -19.58 6.43
CA ARG A 18 9.55 -20.14 5.44
C ARG A 18 10.38 -19.03 4.79
N LYS A 19 11.71 -19.18 4.76
CA LYS A 19 12.63 -18.26 4.08
C LYS A 19 12.78 -18.64 2.61
N GLU A 20 11.80 -18.29 1.78
CA GLU A 20 11.81 -18.65 0.35
C GLU A 20 12.03 -17.47 -0.62
N LEU A 21 12.07 -16.24 -0.11
CA LEU A 21 12.24 -15.04 -0.94
C LEU A 21 13.72 -14.72 -1.15
N THR A 22 14.11 -14.49 -2.40
CA THR A 22 15.45 -13.99 -2.76
C THR A 22 15.53 -12.47 -2.59
N LEU A 23 16.74 -11.90 -2.65
CA LEU A 23 16.94 -10.44 -2.61
C LEU A 23 16.14 -9.73 -3.71
N LEU A 24 16.17 -10.29 -4.92
CA LEU A 24 15.43 -9.78 -6.06
C LEU A 24 13.91 -9.81 -5.81
N ASP A 25 13.40 -10.91 -5.25
CA ASP A 25 11.98 -11.02 -4.90
C ASP A 25 11.60 -9.96 -3.85
N MET A 26 12.45 -9.75 -2.84
CA MET A 26 12.24 -8.73 -1.81
C MET A 26 12.25 -7.30 -2.39
N SER A 27 13.16 -7.00 -3.31
CA SER A 27 13.21 -5.70 -4.00
C SER A 27 11.96 -5.48 -4.85
N PHE A 28 11.52 -6.48 -5.62
CA PHE A 28 10.30 -6.37 -6.44
C PHE A 28 9.01 -6.39 -5.61
N LEU A 29 9.00 -7.01 -4.44
CA LEU A 29 7.92 -6.87 -3.46
C LEU A 29 7.83 -5.43 -2.96
N GLY A 30 8.96 -4.82 -2.60
CA GLY A 30 9.00 -3.41 -2.20
C GLY A 30 8.54 -2.47 -3.32
N LEU A 31 9.11 -2.59 -4.52
CA LEU A 31 8.75 -1.76 -5.66
C LEU A 31 7.28 -1.95 -6.08
N GLY A 32 6.82 -3.20 -6.11
CA GLY A 32 5.45 -3.54 -6.50
C GLY A 32 4.39 -3.00 -5.54
N ALA A 33 4.75 -2.87 -4.26
CA ALA A 33 3.90 -2.28 -3.22
C ALA A 33 3.85 -0.73 -3.29
N ILE A 34 4.87 -0.09 -3.89
CA ILE A 34 4.93 1.38 -4.03
C ILE A 34 4.24 1.83 -5.33
N ILE A 35 4.43 1.09 -6.43
CA ILE A 35 3.87 1.44 -7.74
C ILE A 35 2.40 0.99 -7.80
N GLY A 36 1.49 1.90 -7.47
CA GLY A 36 0.03 1.72 -7.53
C GLY A 36 -0.67 2.75 -8.40
N SER A 37 -1.94 3.01 -8.16
CA SER A 37 -2.69 4.06 -8.87
C SER A 37 -2.22 5.49 -8.57
N GLY A 38 -1.52 5.67 -7.43
CA GLY A 38 -1.06 6.95 -6.92
C GLY A 38 -0.10 7.71 -7.83
N TRP A 39 0.80 7.07 -8.60
CA TRP A 39 1.75 7.82 -9.43
C TRP A 39 1.07 8.56 -10.59
N LEU A 40 -0.08 8.07 -11.07
CA LEU A 40 -0.89 8.73 -12.11
C LEU A 40 -1.83 9.77 -11.50
N PHE A 41 -2.62 9.39 -10.50
CA PHE A 41 -3.63 10.29 -9.96
C PHE A 41 -3.05 11.37 -9.05
N ALA A 42 -2.03 11.05 -8.24
CA ALA A 42 -1.38 12.07 -7.40
C ALA A 42 -0.54 13.04 -8.24
N SER A 43 0.05 12.60 -9.35
CA SER A 43 0.77 13.51 -10.26
C SER A 43 -0.19 14.44 -10.98
N LEU A 44 -1.33 13.92 -11.47
CA LEU A 44 -2.41 14.74 -12.04
C LEU A 44 -2.95 15.75 -11.02
N ALA A 45 -3.24 15.30 -9.79
CA ALA A 45 -3.73 16.17 -8.73
C ALA A 45 -2.71 17.26 -8.37
N ALA A 46 -1.43 16.90 -8.19
CA ALA A 46 -0.36 17.85 -7.92
C ALA A 46 -0.20 18.87 -9.06
N ALA A 47 -0.27 18.44 -10.32
CA ALA A 47 -0.21 19.32 -11.48
C ALA A 47 -1.44 20.23 -11.58
N SER A 48 -2.62 19.76 -11.20
CA SER A 48 -3.84 20.58 -11.23
C SER A 48 -3.79 21.75 -10.23
N VAL A 49 -3.07 21.59 -9.12
CA VAL A 49 -2.92 22.60 -8.07
C VAL A 49 -1.68 23.48 -8.30
N ALA A 50 -0.53 22.87 -8.58
CA ALA A 50 0.77 23.56 -8.63
C ALA A 50 1.27 23.84 -10.07
N GLY A 51 0.58 23.33 -11.09
CA GLY A 51 1.01 23.44 -12.48
C GLY A 51 2.39 22.79 -12.70
N PRO A 52 3.25 23.36 -13.56
CA PRO A 52 4.60 22.84 -13.81
C PRO A 52 5.49 22.75 -12.56
N SER A 53 5.19 23.55 -11.52
CA SER A 53 5.96 23.53 -10.27
C SER A 53 5.73 22.27 -9.43
N ALA A 54 4.74 21.42 -9.79
CA ALA A 54 4.52 20.12 -9.16
C ALA A 54 5.77 19.22 -9.16
N VAL A 55 6.66 19.36 -10.15
CA VAL A 55 7.94 18.65 -10.19
C VAL A 55 8.79 18.94 -8.95
N LEU A 56 8.80 20.19 -8.48
CA LEU A 56 9.53 20.56 -7.26
C LEU A 56 8.93 19.88 -6.03
N ALA A 57 7.60 19.78 -5.94
CA ALA A 57 6.92 19.07 -4.87
C ALA A 57 7.29 17.58 -4.86
N TRP A 58 7.37 16.94 -6.02
CA TRP A 58 7.82 15.55 -6.15
C TRP A 58 9.27 15.34 -5.73
N ILE A 59 10.18 16.25 -6.12
CA ILE A 59 11.59 16.18 -5.72
C ILE A 59 11.72 16.30 -4.19
N ILE A 60 11.05 17.28 -3.60
CA ILE A 60 11.09 17.49 -2.14
C ILE A 60 10.49 16.29 -1.42
N GLY A 61 9.32 15.81 -1.85
CA GLY A 61 8.68 14.62 -1.29
C GLY A 61 9.57 13.36 -1.40
N GLY A 62 10.23 13.18 -2.53
CA GLY A 62 11.20 12.11 -2.78
C GLY A 62 12.39 12.14 -1.83
N ILE A 63 12.95 13.32 -1.57
CA ILE A 63 14.05 13.48 -0.60
C ILE A 63 13.57 13.17 0.82
N LEU A 64 12.39 13.64 1.22
CA LEU A 64 11.84 13.38 2.55
C LEU A 64 11.57 11.89 2.78
N ILE A 65 10.95 11.20 1.82
CA ILE A 65 10.67 9.76 1.96
C ILE A 65 11.95 8.93 1.88
N MET A 66 13.00 9.41 1.21
CA MET A 66 14.31 8.75 1.19
C MET A 66 14.92 8.66 2.59
N PHE A 67 14.84 9.73 3.40
CA PHE A 67 15.32 9.69 4.78
C PHE A 67 14.57 8.65 5.63
N VAL A 68 13.25 8.56 5.46
CA VAL A 68 12.43 7.52 6.11
C VAL A 68 12.86 6.13 5.64
N GLY A 69 13.05 5.94 4.33
CA GLY A 69 13.50 4.68 3.75
C GLY A 69 14.86 4.22 4.27
N LEU A 70 15.83 5.14 4.40
CA LEU A 70 17.16 4.86 4.94
C LEU A 70 17.09 4.46 6.43
N ALA A 71 16.30 5.16 7.24
CA ALA A 71 16.10 4.81 8.64
C ALA A 71 15.48 3.40 8.79
N TYR A 72 14.50 3.06 7.95
CA TYR A 72 13.92 1.71 7.92
C TYR A 72 14.89 0.64 7.40
N ALA A 73 15.78 0.98 6.46
CA ALA A 73 16.82 0.08 5.98
C ALA A 73 17.86 -0.24 7.08
N GLU A 74 18.29 0.78 7.83
CA GLU A 74 19.17 0.61 8.99
C GLU A 74 18.52 -0.29 10.04
N LEU A 75 17.28 0.03 10.45
CA LEU A 75 16.53 -0.77 11.43
C LEU A 75 16.26 -2.20 10.95
N GLY A 76 15.91 -2.38 9.67
CA GLY A 76 15.67 -3.70 9.08
C GLY A 76 16.92 -4.58 9.05
N SER A 77 18.10 -3.98 8.86
CA SER A 77 19.38 -4.68 8.93
C SER A 77 19.81 -4.99 10.36
N ALA A 78 19.59 -4.07 11.29
CA ALA A 78 19.98 -4.21 12.70
C ALA A 78 19.05 -5.16 13.48
N ILE A 79 17.75 -5.15 13.16
CA ILE A 79 16.71 -5.92 13.85
C ILE A 79 15.92 -6.74 12.82
N PRO A 80 16.47 -7.85 12.30
CA PRO A 80 15.87 -8.64 11.21
C PRO A 80 14.69 -9.49 11.72
N ARG A 81 13.61 -8.81 12.09
CA ARG A 81 12.38 -9.37 12.66
C ARG A 81 11.18 -8.88 11.86
N THR A 82 10.18 -9.73 11.72
CA THR A 82 8.97 -9.36 10.96
C THR A 82 8.10 -8.36 11.71
N GLY A 83 7.31 -7.54 10.99
CA GLY A 83 6.36 -6.61 11.60
C GLY A 83 6.98 -5.31 12.14
N GLY A 84 8.03 -4.79 11.49
CA GLY A 84 8.77 -3.60 11.94
C GLY A 84 7.91 -2.38 12.28
N ILE A 85 6.83 -2.12 11.53
CA ILE A 85 5.95 -0.96 11.75
C ILE A 85 5.30 -0.93 13.14
N VAL A 86 5.05 -2.09 13.75
CA VAL A 86 4.50 -2.22 15.11
C VAL A 86 5.61 -2.51 16.12
N ARG A 87 6.59 -3.33 15.73
CA ARG A 87 7.64 -3.80 16.63
C ARG A 87 8.69 -2.74 16.94
N TYR A 88 9.12 -1.91 15.98
CA TYR A 88 10.14 -0.88 16.26
C TYR A 88 9.65 0.19 17.27
N PRO A 89 8.44 0.75 17.14
CA PRO A 89 7.88 1.63 18.18
C PRO A 89 7.71 0.92 19.51
N HIS A 90 7.29 -0.36 19.49
CA HIS A 90 7.18 -1.14 20.71
C HIS A 90 8.53 -1.30 21.42
N TYR A 91 9.62 -1.54 20.68
CA TYR A 91 10.95 -1.72 21.26
C TYR A 91 11.52 -0.45 21.90
N THR A 92 11.12 0.72 21.41
CA THR A 92 11.69 2.00 21.82
C THR A 92 10.78 2.76 22.79
N HIS A 93 9.46 2.64 22.66
CA HIS A 93 8.45 3.42 23.38
C HIS A 93 7.42 2.55 24.12
N GLY A 94 7.60 1.22 24.13
CA GLY A 94 6.76 0.29 24.88
C GLY A 94 5.45 -0.11 24.20
N SER A 95 4.65 -0.90 24.90
CA SER A 95 3.46 -1.58 24.37
C SER A 95 2.37 -0.63 23.86
N TYR A 96 2.18 0.51 24.51
CA TYR A 96 1.15 1.49 24.14
C TYR A 96 1.44 2.13 22.77
N ALA A 97 2.70 2.51 22.51
CA ALA A 97 3.10 3.06 21.22
C ALA A 97 2.95 2.03 20.08
N GLY A 98 3.36 0.78 20.36
CA GLY A 98 3.14 -0.33 19.43
C GLY A 98 1.65 -0.55 19.12
N TYR A 99 0.79 -0.52 20.13
CA TYR A 99 -0.66 -0.66 19.96
C TYR A 99 -1.25 0.44 19.08
N ILE A 100 -0.92 1.71 19.35
CA ILE A 100 -1.42 2.84 18.55
C ILE A 100 -0.98 2.70 17.10
N LEU A 101 0.31 2.45 16.83
CA LEU A 101 0.77 2.35 15.44
C LEU A 101 0.21 1.12 14.74
N GLY A 102 0.01 0.01 15.46
CA GLY A 102 -0.67 -1.17 14.91
C GLY A 102 -2.12 -0.86 14.51
N PHE A 103 -2.84 -0.12 15.35
CA PHE A 103 -4.22 0.27 15.04
C PHE A 103 -4.31 1.27 13.89
N LEU A 104 -3.42 2.28 13.85
CA LEU A 104 -3.34 3.22 12.73
C LEU A 104 -2.96 2.52 11.43
N TYR A 105 -2.04 1.55 11.48
CA TYR A 105 -1.69 0.74 10.33
C TYR A 105 -2.87 -0.11 9.85
N LEU A 106 -3.66 -0.68 10.76
CA LEU A 106 -4.89 -1.41 10.40
C LEU A 106 -5.87 -0.49 9.65
N LEU A 107 -6.17 0.69 10.19
CA LEU A 107 -7.05 1.66 9.53
C LEU A 107 -6.52 2.04 8.15
N SER A 108 -5.21 2.29 8.03
CA SER A 108 -4.58 2.57 6.73
C SER A 108 -4.67 1.38 5.77
N ALA A 109 -4.52 0.15 6.25
CA ALA A 109 -4.59 -1.03 5.40
C ALA A 109 -6.02 -1.30 4.90
N MET A 110 -7.04 -0.95 5.68
CA MET A 110 -8.45 -1.08 5.29
C MET A 110 -8.86 -0.12 4.17
N THR A 111 -8.23 1.05 4.06
CA THR A 111 -8.57 2.03 3.01
C THR A 111 -7.96 1.67 1.66
N VAL A 112 -6.84 0.93 1.62
CA VAL A 112 -6.13 0.61 0.38
C VAL A 112 -7.01 -0.11 -0.65
N PRO A 113 -7.73 -1.20 -0.33
CA PRO A 113 -8.59 -1.87 -1.31
C PRO A 113 -9.69 -0.95 -1.88
N ALA A 114 -10.23 -0.04 -1.05
CA ALA A 114 -11.26 0.90 -1.48
C ALA A 114 -10.68 1.93 -2.47
N ILE A 115 -9.52 2.50 -2.18
CA ILE A 115 -8.82 3.44 -3.06
C ILE A 115 -8.49 2.76 -4.40
N GLU A 116 -7.99 1.52 -4.37
CA GLU A 116 -7.66 0.80 -5.61
C GLU A 116 -8.91 0.42 -6.43
N ALA A 117 -10.05 0.13 -5.78
CA ALA A 117 -11.31 -0.09 -6.47
C ALA A 117 -11.83 1.18 -7.16
N GLU A 118 -11.76 2.34 -6.49
CA GLU A 118 -12.11 3.62 -7.09
C GLU A 118 -11.16 4.01 -8.24
N ALA A 119 -9.86 3.78 -8.06
CA ALA A 119 -8.87 3.99 -9.10
C ALA A 119 -9.16 3.14 -10.35
N ALA A 120 -9.47 1.85 -10.17
CA ALA A 120 -9.85 0.96 -11.26
C ALA A 120 -11.08 1.48 -12.03
N ILE A 121 -12.10 1.96 -11.32
CA ILE A 121 -13.30 2.55 -11.93
C ILE A 121 -12.96 3.84 -12.66
N THR A 122 -12.09 4.68 -12.10
CA THR A 122 -11.64 5.92 -12.73
C THR A 122 -10.89 5.63 -14.03
N TYR A 123 -10.06 4.57 -14.08
CA TYR A 123 -9.44 4.12 -15.32
C TYR A 123 -10.46 3.61 -16.34
N ILE A 124 -11.48 2.85 -15.92
CA ILE A 124 -12.54 2.40 -16.83
C ILE A 124 -13.34 3.60 -17.37
N SER A 125 -13.59 4.58 -16.52
CA SER A 125 -14.34 5.79 -16.84
C SER A 125 -13.63 6.67 -17.87
N SER A 126 -12.30 6.59 -17.97
CA SER A 126 -11.51 7.34 -18.96
C SER A 126 -11.46 6.70 -20.36
N ILE A 127 -11.95 5.46 -20.52
CA ILE A 127 -11.92 4.74 -21.81
C ILE A 127 -12.84 5.41 -22.84
N ASN A 128 -14.05 5.79 -22.45
CA ASN A 128 -15.00 6.49 -23.31
C ASN A 128 -16.01 7.31 -22.49
N SER A 129 -16.63 8.30 -23.13
CA SER A 129 -17.56 9.23 -22.48
C SER A 129 -18.81 8.56 -21.91
N TYR A 130 -19.27 7.45 -22.52
CA TYR A 130 -20.40 6.68 -22.01
C TYR A 130 -20.07 6.00 -20.67
N MET A 131 -18.93 5.33 -20.57
CA MET A 131 -18.45 4.72 -19.33
C MET A 131 -18.19 5.79 -18.26
N GLY A 132 -17.60 6.92 -18.66
CA GLY A 132 -17.40 8.07 -17.78
C GLY A 132 -18.70 8.54 -17.14
N SER A 133 -19.72 8.84 -17.95
CA SER A 133 -21.03 9.29 -17.46
C SER A 133 -21.81 8.21 -16.70
N LEU A 134 -21.59 6.93 -16.99
CA LEU A 134 -22.28 5.83 -16.31
C LEU A 134 -21.72 5.58 -14.92
N LEU A 135 -20.39 5.66 -14.75
CA LEU A 135 -19.69 5.22 -13.54
C LEU A 135 -19.27 6.36 -12.62
N THR A 136 -19.07 7.56 -13.16
CA THR A 136 -18.58 8.72 -12.40
C THR A 136 -19.39 9.97 -12.73
N THR A 137 -19.47 10.88 -11.78
CA THR A 137 -20.07 12.21 -11.96
C THR A 137 -19.22 13.22 -11.21
N THR A 138 -19.21 14.47 -11.68
CA THR A 138 -18.52 15.55 -10.99
C THR A 138 -19.50 16.30 -10.11
N ALA A 139 -19.24 16.35 -8.81
CA ALA A 139 -19.94 17.20 -7.85
C ALA A 139 -18.92 18.12 -7.18
N ASP A 140 -19.17 19.43 -7.19
CA ASP A 140 -18.29 20.45 -6.58
C ASP A 140 -16.82 20.38 -7.03
N GLY A 141 -16.58 20.00 -8.29
CA GLY A 141 -15.23 19.85 -8.85
C GLY A 141 -14.51 18.55 -8.43
N VAL A 142 -15.19 17.66 -7.70
CA VAL A 142 -14.68 16.35 -7.29
C VAL A 142 -15.37 15.25 -8.07
N THR A 143 -14.59 14.32 -8.63
CA THR A 143 -15.11 13.12 -9.27
C THR A 143 -15.62 12.16 -8.19
N ILE A 144 -16.91 11.88 -8.19
CA ILE A 144 -17.56 10.93 -7.30
C ILE A 144 -18.18 9.79 -8.11
N LEU A 145 -18.38 8.63 -7.48
CA LEU A 145 -19.00 7.48 -8.12
C LEU A 145 -20.52 7.69 -8.23
N THR A 146 -21.07 7.35 -9.39
CA THR A 146 -22.53 7.22 -9.57
C THR A 146 -23.04 5.95 -8.89
N LEU A 147 -24.36 5.76 -8.81
CA LEU A 147 -24.93 4.53 -8.26
C LEU A 147 -24.44 3.25 -8.97
N PRO A 148 -24.39 3.18 -10.32
CA PRO A 148 -23.73 2.07 -11.01
C PRO A 148 -22.24 1.94 -10.68
N GLY A 149 -21.52 3.07 -10.54
CA GLY A 149 -20.12 3.09 -10.10
C GLY A 149 -19.93 2.46 -8.72
N ILE A 150 -20.76 2.82 -7.74
CA ILE A 150 -20.75 2.23 -6.39
C ILE A 150 -21.04 0.73 -6.44
N GLY A 151 -21.99 0.30 -7.27
CA GLY A 151 -22.29 -1.12 -7.48
C GLY A 151 -21.07 -1.89 -8.01
N LEU A 152 -20.37 -1.33 -9.00
CA LEU A 152 -19.14 -1.90 -9.54
C LEU A 152 -18.00 -1.89 -8.50
N ALA A 153 -17.85 -0.82 -7.72
CA ALA A 153 -16.83 -0.71 -6.67
C ALA A 153 -17.02 -1.80 -5.60
N THR A 154 -18.26 -2.00 -5.19
CA THR A 154 -18.62 -3.05 -4.23
C THR A 154 -18.29 -4.43 -4.78
N LEU A 155 -18.58 -4.69 -6.06
CA LEU A 155 -18.23 -5.95 -6.72
C LEU A 155 -16.70 -6.14 -6.78
N LEU A 156 -15.93 -5.10 -7.13
CA LEU A 156 -14.47 -5.15 -7.14
C LEU A 156 -13.90 -5.44 -5.75
N LEU A 157 -14.46 -4.83 -4.70
CA LEU A 157 -14.05 -5.11 -3.31
C LEU A 157 -14.30 -6.57 -2.91
N ILE A 158 -15.44 -7.15 -3.31
CA ILE A 158 -15.73 -8.57 -3.07
C ILE A 158 -14.71 -9.45 -3.82
N VAL A 159 -14.39 -9.12 -5.06
CA VAL A 159 -13.38 -9.83 -5.85
C VAL A 159 -12.00 -9.72 -5.19
N PHE A 160 -11.59 -8.53 -4.78
CA PHE A 160 -10.32 -8.31 -4.07
C PHE A 160 -10.27 -9.08 -2.76
N PHE A 161 -11.37 -9.15 -2.02
CA PHE A 161 -11.45 -9.96 -0.80
C PHE A 161 -11.14 -11.43 -1.11
N PHE A 162 -11.79 -12.02 -2.11
CA PHE A 162 -11.54 -13.42 -2.46
C PHE A 162 -10.13 -13.66 -3.01
N ILE A 163 -9.61 -12.74 -3.82
CA ILE A 163 -8.23 -12.81 -4.32
C ILE A 163 -7.24 -12.74 -3.16
N ASN A 164 -7.42 -11.83 -2.21
CA ASN A 164 -6.53 -11.72 -1.05
C ASN A 164 -6.69 -12.94 -0.12
N TYR A 165 -7.90 -13.44 0.09
CA TYR A 165 -8.15 -14.58 0.96
C TYR A 165 -7.54 -15.89 0.43
N PHE A 166 -7.72 -16.17 -0.86
CA PHE A 166 -7.24 -17.41 -1.48
C PHE A 166 -5.83 -17.29 -2.10
N GLY A 167 -5.44 -16.10 -2.53
CA GLY A 167 -4.19 -15.82 -3.24
C GLY A 167 -2.94 -15.77 -2.36
N ILE A 168 -3.06 -15.64 -1.04
CA ILE A 168 -1.92 -15.64 -0.10
C ILE A 168 -1.05 -16.90 -0.25
N LYS A 169 -1.63 -18.02 -0.69
CA LYS A 169 -0.88 -19.27 -0.93
C LYS A 169 0.02 -19.24 -2.19
N VAL A 170 -0.15 -18.27 -3.09
CA VAL A 170 0.53 -18.18 -4.41
C VAL A 170 1.35 -16.89 -4.58
N LEU A 171 1.20 -15.92 -3.66
CA LEU A 171 1.63 -14.52 -3.81
C LEU A 171 3.15 -14.28 -3.95
N GLY A 172 3.99 -15.14 -3.38
CA GLY A 172 5.44 -14.88 -3.31
C GLY A 172 6.16 -14.85 -4.66
N LYS A 173 5.85 -15.78 -5.58
CA LYS A 173 6.52 -15.90 -6.89
C LYS A 173 5.83 -15.09 -7.99
N THR A 174 4.52 -14.90 -7.89
CA THR A 174 3.74 -14.15 -8.88
C THR A 174 4.04 -12.66 -8.84
N ASN A 175 4.40 -12.12 -7.67
CA ASN A 175 4.66 -10.70 -7.51
C ASN A 175 5.83 -10.20 -8.36
N THR A 176 6.92 -10.96 -8.46
CA THR A 176 8.10 -10.59 -9.27
C THR A 176 7.73 -10.34 -10.74
N GLY A 177 6.90 -11.20 -11.32
CA GLY A 177 6.43 -11.04 -12.70
C GLY A 177 5.51 -9.84 -12.89
N ILE A 178 4.60 -9.58 -11.95
CA ILE A 178 3.69 -8.43 -12.00
C ILE A 178 4.46 -7.12 -11.88
N THR A 179 5.40 -7.03 -10.93
CA THR A 179 6.20 -5.80 -10.76
C THR A 179 7.07 -5.53 -11.98
N PHE A 180 7.65 -6.58 -12.58
CA PHE A 180 8.41 -6.42 -13.82
C PHE A 180 7.55 -5.84 -14.95
N TRP A 181 6.32 -6.36 -15.13
CA TRP A 181 5.36 -5.81 -16.11
C TRP A 181 5.02 -4.34 -15.83
N LYS A 182 4.87 -3.94 -14.57
CA LYS A 182 4.60 -2.54 -14.20
C LYS A 182 5.73 -1.56 -14.56
N LEU A 183 6.96 -2.05 -14.75
CA LEU A 183 8.13 -1.20 -14.99
C LEU A 183 8.43 -0.95 -16.47
N ILE A 184 7.83 -1.73 -17.38
CA ILE A 184 7.96 -1.58 -18.85
C ILE A 184 6.78 -0.75 -19.36
#